data_AF-A0A1H6Z2P2-F1
#
_entry.id   AF-A0A1H6Z2P2-F1
#
_cell.length_a   1.000
_cell.length_b   1.000
_cell.length_c   1.000
_cell.angle_alpha   90.00
_cell.angle_beta   90.00
_cell.angle_gamma   90.00
#
_symmetry.space_group_name_H-M   'P 1'
#
loop_
_entity.id
_entity.type
_entity.pdbx_description
1 polymer ?
#
loop_
_entity_poly.entity_id
_entity_poly.type
_entity_poly.pdbx_seq_one_letter_code
_entity_poly.pdbx_strand_id
1 'polypeptide(L)'
;MVKLNFRIDDTLHARLVRRANDADLTLSQFSRSVLAQAADPDRGYIFTSNDEILATCLQIYSILVVAVGRRSPEAIEQGMEEARILLEQRGLLAPQPDEGGGFATHDPRSQSDRR
;
A
#
# COMPACT_ATOMS: atom_id res chain seq x y z
N MET A 1 -22.94 -21.02 19.21
CA MET A 1 -22.08 -20.75 18.03
C MET A 1 -22.89 -19.95 17.03
N VAL A 2 -22.39 -18.81 16.56
CA VAL A 2 -23.07 -17.98 15.54
C VAL A 2 -22.60 -18.41 14.15
N LYS A 3 -23.52 -18.52 13.19
CA LYS A 3 -23.20 -18.86 11.79
C LYS A 3 -23.27 -17.61 10.92
N LEU A 4 -22.21 -17.37 10.17
CA LEU A 4 -22.16 -16.33 9.14
C LEU A 4 -22.21 -17.01 7.76
N ASN A 5 -22.98 -16.44 6.83
CA ASN A 5 -23.02 -16.87 5.44
C ASN A 5 -22.64 -15.68 4.56
N PHE A 6 -21.69 -15.89 3.65
CA PHE A 6 -21.22 -14.87 2.73
C PHE A 6 -21.51 -15.31 1.30
N ARG A 7 -21.86 -14.35 0.44
CA ARG A 7 -21.76 -14.51 -1.01
C ARG A 7 -20.47 -13.84 -1.44
N ILE A 8 -19.57 -14.62 -2.03
CA ILE A 8 -18.30 -14.14 -2.57
C ILE A 8 -18.17 -14.68 -3.99
N ASP A 9 -17.43 -13.99 -4.84
CA ASP A 9 -17.11 -14.49 -6.18
C ASP A 9 -16.08 -15.64 -6.11
N ASP A 10 -16.04 -16.42 -7.20
CA ASP A 10 -15.18 -17.60 -7.30
C ASP A 10 -13.69 -17.26 -7.24
N THR A 11 -13.29 -16.06 -7.69
CA THR A 11 -11.90 -15.61 -7.68
C THR A 11 -11.44 -15.36 -6.25
N LEU A 12 -12.28 -14.70 -5.45
CA LEU A 12 -12.03 -14.49 -4.03
C LEU A 12 -12.02 -15.82 -3.28
N HIS A 13 -12.97 -16.72 -3.55
CA HIS A 13 -12.99 -18.05 -2.95
C HIS A 13 -11.69 -18.82 -3.23
N ALA A 14 -11.23 -18.85 -4.48
CA ALA A 14 -9.99 -19.52 -4.87
C ALA A 14 -8.76 -18.94 -4.14
N ARG A 15 -8.67 -17.60 -4.01
CA ARG A 15 -7.59 -16.95 -3.27
C ARG A 15 -7.60 -17.29 -1.78
N LEU A 16 -8.78 -17.38 -1.16
CA LEU A 16 -8.92 -17.77 0.24
C LEU A 16 -8.52 -19.23 0.47
N VAL A 17 -8.94 -20.14 -0.42
CA VAL A 17 -8.52 -21.55 -0.38
C VAL A 17 -7.01 -21.67 -0.49
N ARG A 18 -6.40 -20.96 -1.44
CA ARG A 18 -4.94 -20.98 -1.60
C ARG A 18 -4.22 -20.53 -0.34
N ARG A 19 -4.64 -19.41 0.26
CA ARG A 19 -4.04 -18.91 1.50
C ARG A 19 -4.23 -19.82 2.70
N ALA A 20 -5.38 -20.50 2.78
CA ALA A 20 -5.60 -21.50 3.80
C ALA A 20 -4.62 -22.67 3.65
N ASN A 21 -4.43 -23.18 2.43
CA ASN A 21 -3.48 -24.25 2.14
C ASN A 21 -2.02 -23.81 2.39
N ASP A 22 -1.64 -22.60 1.97
CA ASP A 22 -0.30 -22.04 2.21
C ASP A 22 0.03 -21.95 3.72
N ALA A 23 -0.99 -21.89 4.57
CA ALA A 23 -0.89 -21.84 6.03
C ALA A 23 -1.15 -23.20 6.72
N ASP A 24 -1.32 -24.30 5.97
CA ASP A 24 -1.69 -25.63 6.46
C ASP A 24 -2.99 -25.65 7.31
N LEU A 25 -3.99 -24.88 6.87
CA LEU A 25 -5.29 -24.75 7.53
C LEU A 25 -6.44 -25.12 6.59
N THR A 26 -7.54 -25.61 7.17
CA THR A 26 -8.81 -25.64 6.42
C THR A 26 -9.31 -24.21 6.18
N LEU A 27 -10.07 -24.01 5.08
CA LEU A 27 -10.67 -22.70 4.76
C LEU A 27 -11.48 -22.12 5.94
N SER A 28 -12.18 -22.98 6.69
CA SER A 28 -12.94 -22.55 7.86
C SER A 28 -12.06 -22.09 9.02
N GLN A 29 -10.94 -22.78 9.29
CA GLN A 29 -9.98 -22.36 10.32
C GLN A 29 -9.32 -21.03 9.94
N PHE A 30 -8.88 -20.92 8.68
CA PHE A 30 -8.31 -19.68 8.14
C PHE A 30 -9.31 -18.51 8.20
N SER A 31 -10.56 -18.73 7.78
CA SER A 31 -11.58 -17.67 7.81
C SER A 31 -11.87 -17.21 9.25
N ARG A 32 -11.88 -18.14 10.22
CA ARG A 32 -12.05 -17.79 11.64
C ARG A 32 -10.87 -17.00 12.18
N SER A 33 -9.63 -17.33 11.82
CA SER A 33 -8.46 -16.56 12.29
C SER A 33 -8.47 -15.15 11.73
N VAL A 34 -8.81 -14.98 10.45
CA VAL A 34 -8.96 -13.66 9.82
C VAL A 34 -10.06 -12.85 10.50
N LEU A 35 -11.23 -13.45 10.75
CA LEU A 35 -12.33 -12.77 11.45
C LEU A 35 -11.96 -12.40 12.90
N ALA A 36 -11.24 -13.27 13.61
CA ALA A 36 -10.77 -12.99 14.97
C ALA A 36 -9.78 -11.82 14.98
N GLN A 37 -8.83 -11.80 14.04
CA GLN A 37 -7.89 -10.69 13.90
C GLN A 37 -8.58 -9.38 13.51
N ALA A 38 -9.60 -9.46 12.65
CA ALA A 38 -10.38 -8.29 12.25
C ALA A 38 -11.25 -7.71 13.38
N ALA A 39 -11.61 -8.53 14.36
CA ALA A 39 -12.44 -8.16 15.51
C ALA A 39 -11.62 -7.91 16.79
N ASP A 40 -10.28 -7.97 16.72
CA ASP A 40 -9.39 -7.77 17.85
C ASP A 40 -9.49 -6.29 18.33
N PRO A 41 -9.99 -6.05 19.55
CA PRO A 41 -10.23 -4.69 20.05
C PRO A 41 -8.94 -3.94 20.36
N ASP A 42 -7.83 -4.65 20.60
CA ASP A 42 -6.52 -4.06 20.87
C ASP A 42 -5.79 -3.69 19.57
N ARG A 43 -6.23 -4.25 18.43
CA ARG A 43 -5.80 -3.86 17.08
C ARG A 43 -6.81 -2.90 16.47
N GLY A 44 -6.83 -1.66 16.97
CA GLY A 44 -7.56 -0.58 16.28
C GLY A 44 -7.11 -0.50 14.81
N TYR A 45 -8.04 -0.53 13.86
CA TYR A 45 -7.82 -0.58 12.41
C TYR A 45 -6.90 -1.73 11.93
N ILE A 46 -7.42 -2.63 11.09
CA ILE A 46 -6.75 -3.89 10.66
C ILE A 46 -5.37 -3.65 10.00
N PHE A 47 -5.09 -2.42 9.55
CA PHE A 47 -3.83 -2.03 8.92
C PHE A 47 -2.79 -1.43 9.87
N THR A 48 -3.11 -1.18 11.15
CA THR A 48 -2.21 -0.49 12.07
C THR A 48 -0.88 -1.20 12.29
N SER A 49 -0.86 -2.54 12.33
CA SER A 49 0.42 -3.26 12.43
C SER A 49 1.29 -3.10 11.18
N ASN A 50 0.68 -2.91 10.01
CA ASN A 50 1.44 -2.62 8.79
C ASN A 50 1.97 -1.20 8.80
N ASP A 51 1.20 -0.25 9.33
CA ASP A 51 1.62 1.14 9.46
C ASP A 51 2.76 1.30 10.48
N GLU A 52 2.73 0.56 11.60
CA GLU A 52 3.82 0.53 12.58
C GLU A 52 5.11 -0.07 12.01
N ILE A 53 5.00 -1.17 11.25
CA ILE A 53 6.14 -1.77 10.54
C ILE A 53 6.68 -0.79 9.50
N LEU A 54 5.80 -0.16 8.71
CA LEU A 54 6.18 0.81 7.70
C LEU A 54 6.87 2.03 8.32
N ALA A 55 6.36 2.55 9.43
CA ALA A 55 6.95 3.66 10.17
C ALA A 55 8.35 3.31 10.68
N THR A 56 8.53 2.11 11.22
CA THR A 56 9.82 1.60 11.68
C THR A 56 10.81 1.48 10.51
N CYS A 57 10.38 0.91 9.39
CA CYS A 57 11.20 0.83 8.17
C CYS A 57 11.62 2.22 7.68
N LEU A 58 10.69 3.18 7.60
CA LEU A 58 10.99 4.55 7.19
C LEU A 58 12.02 5.22 8.12
N GLN A 59 11.88 5.02 9.43
CA GLN A 59 12.82 5.55 10.41
C GLN A 59 14.24 4.98 10.20
N ILE A 60 14.36 3.66 10.02
CA ILE A 60 15.63 2.99 9.75
C ILE A 60 16.24 3.52 8.44
N TYR A 61 15.46 3.59 7.36
CA TYR A 61 15.94 4.11 6.08
C TYR A 61 16.41 5.56 6.18
N SER A 62 15.68 6.42 6.89
CA SER A 62 16.07 7.81 7.10
C SER A 62 17.43 7.93 7.80
N ILE A 63 17.64 7.14 8.86
CA ILE A 63 18.93 7.09 9.57
C ILE A 63 20.04 6.61 8.65
N LEU A 64 19.79 5.54 7.89
CA LEU A 64 20.77 4.96 6.96
C LEU A 64 21.15 5.93 5.85
N VAL A 65 20.17 6.58 5.21
CA VAL A 65 20.41 7.57 4.14
C VAL A 65 21.29 8.70 4.65
N VAL A 66 21.02 9.23 5.85
CA VAL A 66 21.87 10.28 6.45
C VAL A 66 23.27 9.74 6.77
N ALA A 67 23.38 8.53 7.32
CA ALA A 67 24.65 7.94 7.70
C ALA A 67 25.55 7.56 6.50
N VAL A 68 24.94 7.14 5.40
CA VAL A 68 25.62 6.79 4.14
C VAL A 68 25.93 8.06 3.36
N GLY A 69 24.97 8.99 3.20
CA GLY A 69 25.19 10.24 2.47
C GLY A 69 26.30 11.11 3.05
N ARG A 70 26.56 11.03 4.36
CA ARG A 70 27.72 11.69 4.98
C ARG A 70 29.08 11.07 4.60
N ARG A 71 29.11 9.80 4.18
CA ARG A 71 30.33 9.03 3.87
C ARG A 71 30.56 8.88 2.38
N SER A 72 29.49 8.68 1.61
CA SER A 72 29.50 8.59 0.15
C SER A 72 28.14 9.07 -0.38
N PRO A 73 28.06 10.34 -0.80
CA PRO A 73 26.91 10.88 -1.51
C PRO A 73 26.61 10.14 -2.81
N GLU A 74 27.65 9.68 -3.52
CA GLU A 74 27.52 9.00 -4.82
C GLU A 74 26.78 7.68 -4.69
N ALA A 75 26.96 6.97 -3.56
CA ALA A 75 26.22 5.74 -3.27
C ALA A 75 24.72 6.00 -3.04
N ILE A 76 24.35 7.17 -2.50
CA ILE A 76 22.93 7.56 -2.36
C ILE A 76 22.34 7.85 -3.74
N GLU A 77 23.05 8.59 -4.60
CA GLU A 77 22.59 8.91 -5.95
C GLU A 77 22.37 7.63 -6.77
N GLN A 78 23.33 6.71 -6.75
CA GLN A 78 23.20 5.41 -7.42
C GLN A 78 22.01 4.61 -6.87
N GLY A 79 21.90 4.50 -5.54
CA GLY A 79 20.81 3.75 -4.91
C GLY A 79 19.43 4.34 -5.21
N MET A 80 19.32 5.67 -5.32
CA MET A 80 18.09 6.34 -5.72
C MET A 80 17.68 6.04 -7.16
N GLU A 81 18.64 6.01 -8.09
CA GLU A 81 18.35 5.66 -9.49
C GLU A 81 17.93 4.19 -9.62
N GLU A 82 18.64 3.27 -8.96
CA GLU A 82 18.27 1.85 -8.94
C GLU A 82 16.87 1.63 -8.33
N ALA A 83 16.56 2.34 -7.24
CA ALA A 83 15.23 2.31 -6.63
C ALA A 83 14.15 2.86 -7.58
N ARG A 84 14.44 3.95 -8.31
CA ARG A 84 13.53 4.52 -9.31
C ARG A 84 13.18 3.50 -10.38
N ILE A 85 14.19 2.86 -10.97
CA ILE A 85 14.03 1.81 -11.98
C ILE A 85 13.18 0.65 -11.43
N LEU A 86 13.47 0.21 -10.21
CA LEU A 86 12.77 -0.90 -9.55
C LEU A 86 11.28 -0.59 -9.32
N LEU A 87 10.97 0.64 -8.93
CA LEU A 87 9.60 1.12 -8.69
C LEU A 87 8.84 1.32 -10.00
N GLU A 88 9.51 1.83 -11.04
CA GLU A 88 8.96 1.97 -12.39
C GLU A 88 8.57 0.61 -12.97
N GLN A 89 9.44 -0.39 -12.89
CA GLN A 89 9.16 -1.77 -13.32
C GLN A 89 7.97 -2.41 -12.61
N ARG A 90 7.66 -1.96 -11.39
CA ARG A 90 6.49 -2.44 -10.62
C ARG A 90 5.25 -1.58 -10.81
N GLY A 91 5.31 -0.52 -11.62
CA GLY A 91 4.22 0.43 -11.81
C GLY A 91 3.87 1.23 -10.55
N LEU A 92 4.86 1.46 -9.67
CA LEU A 92 4.68 2.15 -8.38
C LEU A 92 5.03 3.64 -8.43
N LEU A 93 5.57 4.13 -9.55
CA LEU A 93 5.77 5.56 -9.77
C LEU A 93 4.55 6.15 -10.49
N ALA A 94 4.11 7.32 -10.04
CA ALA A 94 3.12 8.10 -10.78
C ALA A 94 3.72 8.53 -12.13
N PRO A 95 2.90 8.62 -13.21
CA PRO A 95 3.34 9.25 -14.45
C PRO A 95 3.83 10.67 -14.12
N GLN A 96 5.04 10.99 -14.54
CA GLN A 96 5.53 12.36 -14.42
C GLN A 96 4.57 13.25 -15.23
N PRO A 97 4.02 14.34 -14.68
CA PRO A 97 3.25 15.26 -15.50
C PRO A 97 4.18 15.76 -16.61
N ASP A 98 3.78 15.50 -17.85
CA ASP A 98 4.49 16.02 -19.03
C ASP A 98 4.75 17.52 -18.82
N GLU A 99 6.00 17.94 -18.96
CA GLU A 99 6.40 19.35 -19.02
C GLU A 99 5.73 19.99 -20.24
N GLY A 100 4.45 20.36 -20.10
CA GLY A 100 3.61 20.83 -21.20
C GLY A 100 2.12 20.97 -20.88
N GLY A 101 1.64 20.43 -19.76
CA GLY A 101 0.25 20.62 -19.31
C GLY A 101 0.09 21.87 -18.44
N GLY A 102 -0.11 23.03 -19.07
CA GLY A 102 -0.45 24.26 -18.36
C GLY A 102 -1.61 24.02 -17.39
N PHE A 103 -1.43 24.40 -16.12
CA PHE A 103 -2.52 24.51 -15.16
C PHE A 103 -3.55 25.47 -15.76
N ALA A 104 -4.62 24.93 -16.36
CA ALA A 104 -5.80 25.71 -16.63
C ALA A 104 -6.38 26.05 -15.26
N THR A 105 -6.01 27.23 -14.75
CA THR A 105 -6.64 27.84 -13.60
C THR A 105 -8.14 27.86 -13.89
N HIS A 106 -8.88 26.98 -13.23
CA HIS A 106 -10.33 26.99 -13.28
C HIS A 106 -10.77 28.32 -12.66
N ASP A 107 -11.03 29.32 -13.49
CA ASP A 107 -11.65 30.56 -13.06
C ASP A 107 -13.13 30.27 -12.76
N PRO A 108 -13.59 30.35 -11.49
CA PRO A 108 -14.96 30.06 -11.12
C PRO A 108 -15.97 31.13 -11.57
N ARG A 109 -15.54 32.18 -12.29
CA ARG A 109 -16.41 33.30 -12.72
C ARG A 109 -17.08 33.14 -14.09
N SER A 110 -16.83 32.07 -14.84
CA SER A 110 -17.36 31.93 -16.21
C SER A 110 -18.75 31.27 -16.32
N GLN A 111 -19.39 30.92 -15.20
CA GLN A 111 -20.66 30.17 -15.20
C GLN A 111 -21.90 30.98 -14.78
N SER A 112 -21.85 32.32 -14.80
CA SER A 112 -23.03 33.16 -14.61
C SER A 112 -23.27 34.05 -15.82
N ASP A 113 -23.74 33.46 -16.92
CA ASP A 113 -24.64 34.15 -17.87
C ASP A 113 -25.12 33.19 -18.96
N ARG A 114 -26.18 32.45 -18.63
CA ARG A 114 -27.26 32.09 -19.58
C ARG A 114 -28.56 32.01 -18.80
N ARG A 115 -29.24 33.15 -18.72
CA ARG A 115 -30.71 33.20 -18.62
C ARG A 115 -31.27 33.35 -20.02
#